data_AF-A0A1U9Z6I3-F1
#
_entry.id   AF-A0A1U9Z6I3-F1
#
_cell.length_a   1.000
_cell.length_b   1.000
_cell.length_c   1.000
_cell.angle_alpha   90.00
_cell.angle_beta   90.00
_cell.angle_gamma   90.00
#
_symmetry.space_group_name_H-M   'P 1'
#
loop_
_entity.id
_entity.type
_entity.pdbx_description
1 polymer ?
#
loop_
_entity_poly.entity_id
_entity_poly.type
_entity_poly.pdbx_seq_one_letter_code
_entity_poly.pdbx_strand_id
1 'polypeptide(L)'
;MYRIIDTPWDTTAYIPQLKSGGVETVIRYYNLEDSSSLPQKQFQPAEASALAAAGLTMAVVFEQTGGADGKIGDLDPANGSRDAAQALKLAAAIGQPHGSAIYFSVDYDYYESADLQTVESYFAAVSKALKGAYRLGVYGSGTVASAVVGAGHAELIWLAGSTGWSGTEQMLATDNWALFQSEMDITEPLAHDGNTASSAFPNFGQFTLGSGPVS
;
A
#
# COMPACT_ATOMS: atom_id res chain seq x y z
N MET A 1 13.61 -11.49 10.17
CA MET A 1 12.74 -10.30 10.03
C MET A 1 13.02 -9.70 8.66
N TYR A 2 11.98 -9.26 7.97
CA TYR A 2 12.05 -8.77 6.60
C TYR A 2 12.54 -7.31 6.55
N ARG A 3 13.18 -6.91 5.45
CA ARG A 3 13.67 -5.52 5.28
C ARG A 3 12.52 -4.52 5.11
N ILE A 4 11.41 -4.98 4.55
CA ILE A 4 10.19 -4.21 4.34
C ILE A 4 9.09 -4.98 5.05
N ILE A 5 8.32 -4.29 5.89
CA ILE A 5 7.17 -4.88 6.58
C ILE A 5 5.95 -4.01 6.36
N ASP A 6 4.77 -4.60 6.39
CA ASP A 6 3.51 -3.89 6.57
C ASP A 6 2.84 -4.33 7.86
N THR A 7 2.15 -3.41 8.54
CA THR A 7 1.49 -3.70 9.80
C THR A 7 0.33 -2.75 10.04
N PRO A 8 -0.81 -3.20 10.58
CA PRO A 8 -1.92 -2.34 10.97
C PRO A 8 -1.75 -1.78 12.39
N TRP A 9 -0.61 -1.95 13.04
CA TRP A 9 -0.36 -1.52 14.42
C TRP A 9 0.65 -0.39 14.52
N ASP A 10 0.52 0.46 15.55
CA ASP A 10 1.48 1.53 15.80
C ASP A 10 2.85 0.93 16.15
N THR A 11 3.87 1.33 15.39
CA THR A 11 5.22 0.77 15.48
C THR A 11 6.12 1.47 16.48
N THR A 12 5.71 2.59 17.08
CA THR A 12 6.57 3.49 17.87
C THR A 12 7.31 2.76 18.99
N ALA A 13 6.61 1.90 19.73
CA ALA A 13 7.19 1.14 20.84
C ALA A 13 8.14 0.01 20.40
N TYR A 14 8.10 -0.36 19.12
CA TYR A 14 8.81 -1.50 18.54
C TYR A 14 9.97 -1.09 17.63
N ILE A 15 10.13 0.21 17.35
CA ILE A 15 11.22 0.75 16.51
C ILE A 15 12.60 0.16 16.84
N PRO A 16 13.03 0.04 18.11
CA PRO A 16 14.33 -0.55 18.44
C PRO A 16 14.45 -2.02 17.96
N GLN A 17 13.42 -2.82 18.19
CA GLN A 17 13.35 -4.23 17.81
C GLN A 17 13.32 -4.37 16.29
N LEU A 18 12.48 -3.59 15.60
CA LEU A 18 12.37 -3.57 14.15
C LEU A 18 13.73 -3.27 13.50
N LYS A 19 14.42 -2.23 13.97
CA LYS A 19 15.76 -1.89 13.50
C LYS A 19 16.78 -2.99 13.77
N SER A 20 16.77 -3.55 14.98
CA SER A 20 17.70 -4.64 15.35
C SER A 20 17.50 -5.90 14.51
N GLY A 21 16.28 -6.14 14.03
CA GLY A 21 15.95 -7.24 13.14
C GLY A 21 16.18 -6.94 11.66
N GLY A 22 16.64 -5.73 11.30
CA GLY A 22 17.01 -5.35 9.94
C GLY A 22 15.88 -4.77 9.10
N VAL A 23 14.79 -4.30 9.72
CA VAL A 23 13.76 -3.51 9.02
C VAL A 23 14.35 -2.18 8.58
N GLU A 24 14.05 -1.81 7.34
CA GLU A 24 14.45 -0.56 6.69
C GLU A 24 13.24 0.26 6.24
N THR A 25 12.12 -0.40 5.93
CA THR A 25 10.88 0.24 5.49
C THR A 25 9.69 -0.30 6.27
N VAL A 26 8.82 0.60 6.73
CA VAL A 26 7.53 0.24 7.33
C VAL A 26 6.42 0.78 6.43
N ILE A 27 5.58 -0.12 5.93
CA ILE A 27 4.37 0.20 5.18
C ILE A 27 3.22 0.35 6.20
N ARG A 28 2.55 1.50 6.17
CA ARG A 28 1.44 1.83 7.10
C ARG A 28 0.17 2.18 6.32
N TYR A 29 -0.96 2.21 7.03
CA TYR A 29 -2.25 2.30 6.37
C TYR A 29 -2.84 3.70 6.43
N TYR A 30 -3.39 4.12 5.30
CA TYR A 30 -4.47 5.08 5.26
C TYR A 30 -5.81 4.34 5.21
N ASN A 31 -6.84 4.92 5.79
CA ASN A 31 -8.19 4.39 5.84
C ASN A 31 -9.16 5.55 6.11
N LEU A 32 -10.46 5.28 6.07
CA LEU A 32 -11.48 6.25 6.44
C LEU A 32 -11.51 6.41 7.96
N GLU A 33 -11.55 5.28 8.66
CA GLU A 33 -11.61 5.22 10.11
C GLU A 33 -11.08 3.88 10.63
N ASP A 34 -10.53 3.91 11.85
CA ASP A 34 -10.11 2.72 12.58
C ASP A 34 -11.32 1.96 13.11
N SER A 35 -11.20 0.64 13.12
CA SER A 35 -12.19 -0.25 13.71
C SER A 35 -11.86 -0.54 15.18
N SER A 36 -12.81 -1.13 15.91
CA SER A 36 -12.53 -1.65 17.26
C SER A 36 -11.51 -2.79 17.27
N SER A 37 -11.38 -3.54 16.17
CA SER A 37 -10.41 -4.62 16.03
C SER A 37 -9.02 -4.13 15.62
N LEU A 38 -8.93 -3.01 14.90
CA LEU A 38 -7.68 -2.39 14.44
C LEU A 38 -7.65 -0.90 14.82
N PRO A 39 -7.56 -0.59 16.13
CA PRO A 39 -7.66 0.79 16.65
C PRO A 39 -6.41 1.66 16.39
N GLN A 40 -5.44 1.14 15.65
CA GLN A 40 -4.15 1.78 15.36
C GLN A 40 -3.77 1.65 13.87
N LYS A 41 -4.75 1.30 13.01
CA LYS A 41 -4.49 1.06 11.58
C LYS A 41 -4.07 2.36 10.90
N GLN A 42 -4.79 3.45 11.15
CA GLN A 42 -4.53 4.73 10.52
C GLN A 42 -3.17 5.29 10.94
N PHE A 43 -2.30 5.53 9.96
CA PHE A 43 -0.97 6.06 10.17
C PHE A 43 -1.00 7.48 10.75
N GLN A 44 -0.35 7.69 11.89
CA GLN A 44 -0.40 8.96 12.63
C GLN A 44 0.88 9.81 12.44
N PRO A 45 0.78 11.16 12.47
CA PRO A 45 1.93 12.04 12.32
C PRO A 45 3.05 11.81 13.36
N ALA A 46 2.68 11.45 14.60
CA ALA A 46 3.64 11.16 15.65
C ALA A 46 4.45 9.90 15.36
N GLU A 47 3.80 8.83 14.90
CA GLU A 47 4.44 7.58 14.49
C GLU A 47 5.38 7.83 13.30
N ALA A 48 4.91 8.53 12.27
CA ALA A 48 5.69 8.86 11.09
C ALA A 48 6.97 9.66 11.44
N SER A 49 6.86 10.62 12.36
CA SER A 49 8.00 11.39 12.87
C SER A 49 8.99 10.51 13.63
N ALA A 50 8.51 9.56 14.44
CA ALA A 50 9.35 8.63 15.18
C ALA A 50 10.11 7.66 14.25
N LEU A 51 9.44 7.11 13.23
CA LEU A 51 10.06 6.27 12.19
C LEU A 51 11.16 7.03 11.44
N ALA A 52 10.86 8.26 11.00
CA ALA A 52 11.83 9.10 10.31
C ALA A 52 13.04 9.45 11.20
N ALA A 53 12.81 9.81 12.47
CA ALA A 53 13.88 10.09 13.44
C ALA A 53 14.76 8.85 13.70
N ALA A 54 14.19 7.65 13.55
CA ALA A 54 14.91 6.39 13.65
C ALA A 54 15.67 6.02 12.37
N GLY A 55 15.55 6.79 11.29
CA GLY A 55 16.17 6.53 9.99
C GLY A 55 15.49 5.42 9.19
N LEU A 56 14.24 5.07 9.52
CA LEU A 56 13.43 4.16 8.74
C LEU A 56 12.72 4.92 7.62
N THR A 57 12.59 4.28 6.46
CA THR A 57 11.72 4.77 5.39
C THR A 57 10.30 4.27 5.60
N MET A 58 9.34 4.92 4.95
CA MET A 58 7.93 4.59 5.03
C MET A 58 7.35 4.39 3.63
N ALA A 59 6.30 3.59 3.53
CA ALA A 59 5.41 3.55 2.38
C ALA A 59 3.97 3.45 2.89
N VAL A 60 2.99 3.67 2.03
CA VAL A 60 1.59 3.73 2.46
C VAL A 60 0.65 3.02 1.50
N VAL A 61 -0.36 2.38 2.07
CA VAL A 61 -1.50 1.80 1.35
C VAL A 61 -2.81 2.31 1.94
N PHE A 62 -3.76 2.65 1.09
CA PHE A 62 -5.12 2.93 1.48
C PHE A 62 -5.92 1.63 1.50
N GLU A 63 -6.53 1.33 2.65
CA GLU A 63 -7.47 0.21 2.80
C GLU A 63 -8.46 0.47 3.92
N GLN A 64 -9.74 0.63 3.56
CA GLN A 64 -10.83 0.43 4.51
C GLN A 64 -11.25 -1.04 4.55
N THR A 65 -11.75 -1.55 3.43
CA THR A 65 -12.14 -2.95 3.22
C THR A 65 -11.51 -3.58 1.98
N GLY A 66 -11.12 -2.77 0.98
CA GLY A 66 -10.49 -3.27 -0.25
C GLY A 66 -11.38 -4.19 -1.10
N GLY A 67 -12.70 -4.19 -0.87
CA GLY A 67 -13.61 -5.17 -1.50
C GLY A 67 -13.46 -6.59 -0.96
N ALA A 68 -12.84 -6.79 0.21
CA ALA A 68 -12.72 -8.10 0.84
C ALA A 68 -14.06 -8.81 1.01
N ASP A 69 -14.04 -10.15 0.97
CA ASP A 69 -15.21 -11.03 0.94
C ASP A 69 -16.13 -10.83 -0.29
N GLY A 70 -15.57 -10.44 -1.44
CA GLY A 70 -16.34 -10.26 -2.68
C GLY A 70 -17.24 -9.03 -2.68
N LYS A 71 -16.96 -8.04 -1.83
CA LYS A 71 -17.72 -6.77 -1.73
C LYS A 71 -17.30 -5.79 -2.83
N ILE A 72 -17.54 -6.15 -4.09
CA ILE A 72 -17.11 -5.34 -5.25
C ILE A 72 -17.65 -3.91 -5.23
N GLY A 73 -18.78 -3.67 -4.57
CA GLY A 73 -19.35 -2.33 -4.36
C GLY A 73 -18.45 -1.37 -3.58
N ASP A 74 -17.47 -1.87 -2.83
CA ASP A 74 -16.46 -1.03 -2.17
C ASP A 74 -15.52 -0.37 -3.18
N LEU A 75 -15.38 -0.96 -4.36
CA LEU A 75 -14.46 -0.58 -5.43
C LEU A 75 -15.19 0.11 -6.59
N ASP A 76 -16.12 1.03 -6.29
CA ASP A 76 -16.81 1.85 -7.29
C ASP A 76 -16.20 3.27 -7.44
N PRO A 77 -16.51 4.03 -8.51
CA PRO A 77 -15.93 5.37 -8.72
C PRO A 77 -16.21 6.41 -7.62
N ALA A 78 -17.36 6.31 -6.94
CA ALA A 78 -17.72 7.23 -5.87
C ALA A 78 -16.86 6.95 -4.63
N ASN A 79 -16.68 5.68 -4.29
CA ASN A 79 -15.76 5.23 -3.24
C ASN A 79 -14.31 5.56 -3.61
N GLY A 80 -13.87 5.35 -4.85
CA GLY A 80 -12.52 5.75 -5.28
C GLY A 80 -12.24 7.24 -5.11
N SER A 81 -13.22 8.09 -5.41
CA SER A 81 -13.10 9.54 -5.18
C SER A 81 -13.03 9.89 -3.68
N ARG A 82 -13.85 9.24 -2.85
CA ARG A 82 -13.89 9.45 -1.39
C ARG A 82 -12.57 9.01 -0.74
N ASP A 83 -12.12 7.82 -1.10
CA ASP A 83 -10.94 7.16 -0.55
C ASP A 83 -9.67 7.95 -0.92
N ALA A 84 -9.57 8.40 -2.17
CA ALA A 84 -8.48 9.29 -2.59
C ALA A 84 -8.48 10.63 -1.86
N ALA A 85 -9.65 11.25 -1.63
CA ALA A 85 -9.74 12.49 -0.87
C ALA A 85 -9.25 12.32 0.58
N GLN A 86 -9.59 11.19 1.21
CA GLN A 86 -9.10 10.86 2.54
C GLN A 86 -7.59 10.55 2.54
N ALA A 87 -7.09 9.79 1.56
CA ALA A 87 -5.67 9.52 1.41
C ALA A 87 -4.85 10.81 1.28
N LEU A 88 -5.32 11.78 0.47
CA LEU A 88 -4.68 13.09 0.34
C LEU A 88 -4.66 13.88 1.66
N LYS A 89 -5.75 13.81 2.44
CA LYS A 89 -5.82 14.46 3.76
C LYS A 89 -4.81 13.85 4.74
N LEU A 90 -4.71 12.52 4.78
CA LEU A 90 -3.76 11.81 5.66
C LEU A 90 -2.31 12.04 5.22
N ALA A 91 -2.05 11.98 3.91
CA ALA A 91 -0.74 12.31 3.33
C ALA A 91 -0.29 13.72 3.69
N ALA A 92 -1.19 14.71 3.61
CA ALA A 92 -0.90 16.07 4.05
C ALA A 92 -0.64 16.15 5.57
N ALA A 93 -1.41 15.42 6.38
CA ALA A 93 -1.28 15.44 7.83
C ALA A 93 0.07 14.89 8.32
N ILE A 94 0.60 13.83 7.69
CA ILE A 94 1.92 13.28 8.03
C ILE A 94 3.08 13.98 7.32
N GLY A 95 2.79 14.89 6.38
CA GLY A 95 3.81 15.54 5.55
C GLY A 95 4.45 14.61 4.50
N GLN A 96 3.69 13.67 3.96
CA GLN A 96 4.16 12.74 2.93
C GLN A 96 4.62 13.52 1.69
N PRO A 97 5.89 13.37 1.25
CA PRO A 97 6.43 14.10 0.10
C PRO A 97 5.69 13.76 -1.20
N HIS A 98 5.39 14.78 -2.02
CA HIS A 98 4.91 14.56 -3.38
C HIS A 98 5.91 13.74 -4.19
N GLY A 99 5.41 12.93 -5.13
CA GLY A 99 6.23 12.00 -5.93
C GLY A 99 6.52 10.67 -5.25
N SER A 100 6.26 10.52 -3.95
CA SER A 100 6.13 9.21 -3.30
C SER A 100 4.83 8.50 -3.74
N ALA A 101 4.63 7.25 -3.32
CA ALA A 101 3.46 6.48 -3.73
C ALA A 101 2.36 6.41 -2.68
N ILE A 102 1.13 6.22 -3.15
CA ILE A 102 0.02 5.70 -2.36
C ILE A 102 -0.53 4.48 -3.10
N TYR A 103 -0.45 3.31 -2.46
CA TYR A 103 -1.10 2.10 -2.95
C TYR A 103 -2.57 2.10 -2.55
N PHE A 104 -3.45 1.54 -3.36
CA PHE A 104 -4.84 1.28 -3.00
C PHE A 104 -5.12 -0.21 -3.11
N SER A 105 -5.78 -0.77 -2.09
CA SER A 105 -5.98 -2.22 -2.02
C SER A 105 -7.22 -2.70 -2.76
N VAL A 106 -7.04 -3.85 -3.41
CA VAL A 106 -8.06 -4.76 -3.90
C VAL A 106 -7.80 -6.09 -3.22
N ASP A 107 -8.44 -6.30 -2.07
CA ASP A 107 -8.17 -7.39 -1.14
C ASP A 107 -9.11 -8.59 -1.38
N TYR A 108 -9.27 -8.95 -2.65
CA TYR A 108 -10.03 -10.11 -3.08
C TYR A 108 -9.61 -10.53 -4.50
N ASP A 109 -9.79 -11.82 -4.83
CA ASP A 109 -9.45 -12.34 -6.15
C ASP A 109 -10.56 -12.04 -7.18
N TYR A 110 -10.62 -10.79 -7.64
CA TYR A 110 -11.46 -10.41 -8.78
C TYR A 110 -10.77 -10.75 -10.09
N TYR A 111 -11.42 -11.59 -10.91
CA TYR A 111 -10.90 -11.99 -12.22
C TYR A 111 -11.96 -11.98 -13.34
N GLU A 112 -13.25 -11.87 -12.98
CA GLU A 112 -14.33 -11.75 -13.95
C GLU A 112 -14.33 -10.35 -14.59
N SER A 113 -14.61 -10.27 -15.89
CA SER A 113 -14.47 -9.02 -16.65
C SER A 113 -15.34 -7.87 -16.10
N ALA A 114 -16.51 -8.17 -15.53
CA ALA A 114 -17.40 -7.16 -14.96
C ALA A 114 -16.83 -6.56 -13.65
N ASP A 115 -16.18 -7.39 -12.84
CA ASP A 115 -15.54 -6.95 -11.61
C ASP A 115 -14.28 -6.14 -11.94
N LEU A 116 -13.46 -6.61 -12.88
CA LEU A 116 -12.27 -5.88 -13.34
C LEU A 116 -12.63 -4.50 -13.91
N GLN A 117 -13.71 -4.37 -14.69
CA GLN A 117 -14.18 -3.06 -15.18
C GLN A 117 -14.60 -2.12 -14.03
N THR A 118 -15.17 -2.68 -12.96
CA THR A 118 -15.55 -1.92 -11.77
C THR A 118 -14.30 -1.42 -11.03
N VAL A 119 -13.33 -2.30 -10.81
CA VAL A 119 -12.02 -1.97 -10.23
C VAL A 119 -11.28 -0.92 -11.06
N GLU A 120 -11.21 -1.08 -12.38
CA GLU A 120 -10.60 -0.08 -13.27
C GLU A 120 -11.26 1.30 -13.11
N SER A 121 -12.59 1.33 -13.01
CA SER A 121 -13.35 2.58 -12.84
C SER A 121 -13.09 3.25 -11.47
N TYR A 122 -12.87 2.45 -10.41
CA TYR A 122 -12.39 2.94 -9.11
C TYR A 122 -11.01 3.59 -9.24
N PHE A 123 -10.05 2.88 -9.84
CA PHE A 123 -8.69 3.40 -10.01
C PHE A 123 -8.63 4.63 -10.92
N ALA A 124 -9.49 4.72 -11.93
CA ALA A 124 -9.64 5.93 -12.75
C ALA A 124 -10.05 7.15 -11.89
N ALA A 125 -11.01 6.95 -10.98
CA ALA A 125 -11.46 7.99 -10.06
C ALA A 125 -10.35 8.40 -9.06
N VAL A 126 -9.64 7.41 -8.50
CA VAL A 126 -8.48 7.65 -7.61
C VAL A 126 -7.39 8.45 -8.33
N SER A 127 -6.98 8.00 -9.52
CA SER A 127 -5.94 8.66 -10.33
C SER A 127 -6.30 10.13 -10.62
N LYS A 128 -7.55 10.38 -11.01
CA LYS A 128 -8.06 11.75 -11.25
C LYS A 128 -8.02 12.61 -9.98
N ALA A 129 -8.34 12.04 -8.83
CA ALA A 129 -8.35 12.78 -7.56
C ALA A 129 -6.94 13.09 -7.06
N LEU A 130 -5.99 12.17 -7.21
CA LEU A 130 -4.58 12.36 -6.82
C LEU A 130 -3.86 13.41 -7.68
N LYS A 131 -4.31 13.63 -8.93
CA LYS A 131 -3.77 14.66 -9.86
C LYS A 131 -2.25 14.57 -10.05
N GLY A 132 -1.68 13.37 -9.93
CA GLY A 132 -0.24 13.13 -10.04
C GLY A 132 0.60 13.68 -8.86
N ALA A 133 -0.01 14.09 -7.75
CA ALA A 133 0.74 14.48 -6.55
C ALA A 133 1.50 13.29 -5.95
N TYR A 134 0.93 12.09 -6.07
CA TYR A 134 1.50 10.82 -5.64
C TYR A 134 1.41 9.80 -6.76
N ARG A 135 2.41 8.91 -6.85
CA ARG A 135 2.38 7.76 -7.75
C ARG A 135 1.31 6.79 -7.27
N LEU A 136 0.40 6.38 -8.15
CA LEU A 136 -0.68 5.46 -7.79
C LEU A 136 -0.18 4.02 -7.91
N GLY A 137 -0.26 3.26 -6.82
CA GLY A 137 -0.02 1.83 -6.80
C GLY A 137 -1.31 1.03 -6.59
N VAL A 138 -1.33 -0.20 -7.10
CA VAL A 138 -2.38 -1.19 -6.81
C VAL A 138 -1.80 -2.30 -5.93
N TYR A 139 -2.46 -2.59 -4.81
CA TYR A 139 -2.27 -3.83 -4.06
C TYR A 139 -3.34 -4.85 -4.46
N GLY A 140 -2.97 -6.07 -4.82
CA GLY A 140 -3.93 -7.12 -5.16
C GLY A 140 -3.35 -8.29 -5.96
N SER A 141 -4.23 -9.03 -6.64
CA SER A 141 -3.84 -10.15 -7.51
C SER A 141 -3.12 -9.68 -8.78
N GLY A 142 -2.39 -10.59 -9.44
CA GLY A 142 -1.73 -10.26 -10.71
C GLY A 142 -2.71 -9.93 -11.83
N THR A 143 -3.91 -10.52 -11.85
CA THR A 143 -4.97 -10.18 -12.82
C THR A 143 -5.48 -8.76 -12.61
N VAL A 144 -5.83 -8.39 -11.37
CA VAL A 144 -6.26 -7.03 -11.02
C VAL A 144 -5.17 -6.03 -11.37
N ALA A 145 -3.93 -6.31 -10.96
CA ALA A 145 -2.79 -5.47 -11.22
C ALA A 145 -2.58 -5.23 -12.72
N SER A 146 -2.68 -6.30 -13.53
CA SER A 146 -2.58 -6.20 -14.99
C SER A 146 -3.69 -5.36 -15.61
N ALA A 147 -4.93 -5.51 -15.14
CA ALA A 147 -6.06 -4.72 -15.65
C ALA A 147 -5.88 -3.22 -15.35
N VAL A 148 -5.58 -2.87 -14.10
CA VAL A 148 -5.46 -1.49 -13.65
C VAL A 148 -4.25 -0.78 -14.28
N VAL A 149 -3.08 -1.43 -14.33
CA VAL A 149 -1.88 -0.87 -14.97
C VAL A 149 -2.02 -0.84 -16.48
N GLY A 150 -2.60 -1.89 -17.09
CA GLY A 150 -2.86 -1.95 -18.53
C GLY A 150 -3.81 -0.85 -19.02
N ALA A 151 -4.78 -0.46 -18.19
CA ALA A 151 -5.66 0.68 -18.43
C ALA A 151 -4.97 2.05 -18.21
N GLY A 152 -3.75 2.07 -17.70
CA GLY A 152 -2.97 3.29 -17.43
C GLY A 152 -3.43 4.06 -16.20
N HIS A 153 -4.12 3.42 -15.25
CA HIS A 153 -4.62 4.08 -14.05
C HIS A 153 -3.61 4.04 -12.89
N ALA A 154 -2.78 3.00 -12.80
CA ALA A 154 -1.71 2.88 -11.80
C ALA A 154 -0.33 2.68 -12.46
N GLU A 155 0.73 2.99 -11.72
CA GLU A 155 2.13 2.86 -12.13
C GLU A 155 2.84 1.71 -11.40
N LEU A 156 2.46 1.46 -10.15
CA LEU A 156 3.13 0.51 -9.26
C LEU A 156 2.24 -0.68 -8.93
N ILE A 157 2.85 -1.86 -8.82
CA ILE A 157 2.17 -3.08 -8.42
C ILE A 157 2.77 -3.59 -7.11
N TRP A 158 1.91 -3.84 -6.14
CA TRP A 158 2.19 -4.61 -4.94
C TRP A 158 1.35 -5.88 -4.95
N LEU A 159 1.98 -7.04 -5.13
CA LEU A 159 1.27 -8.31 -5.14
C LEU A 159 0.94 -8.77 -3.71
N ALA A 160 -0.31 -9.18 -3.49
CA ALA A 160 -0.77 -9.76 -2.24
C ALA A 160 -0.11 -11.13 -1.97
N GLY A 161 -0.01 -11.52 -0.70
CA GLY A 161 0.61 -12.79 -0.30
C GLY A 161 -0.19 -14.05 -0.66
N SER A 162 -1.43 -13.86 -1.13
CA SER A 162 -2.26 -14.92 -1.71
C SER A 162 -1.78 -15.31 -3.10
N THR A 163 -0.71 -16.13 -3.17
CA THR A 163 -0.12 -16.60 -4.44
C THR A 163 -1.07 -17.41 -5.31
N GLY A 164 -2.11 -18.00 -4.71
CA GLY A 164 -3.17 -18.70 -5.44
C GLY A 164 -4.21 -17.79 -6.12
N TRP A 165 -4.17 -16.47 -5.88
CA TRP A 165 -5.03 -15.53 -6.59
C TRP A 165 -4.63 -15.42 -8.06
N SER A 166 -5.63 -15.16 -8.89
CA SER A 166 -5.50 -15.11 -10.34
C SER A 166 -4.35 -14.19 -10.80
N GLY A 167 -3.54 -14.69 -11.73
CA GLY A 167 -2.48 -13.92 -12.36
C GLY A 167 -1.24 -13.67 -11.49
N THR A 168 -1.27 -13.99 -10.18
CA THR A 168 -0.18 -13.63 -9.25
C THR A 168 1.13 -14.31 -9.60
N GLU A 169 1.13 -15.64 -9.83
CA GLU A 169 2.34 -16.37 -10.25
C GLU A 169 2.89 -15.85 -11.58
N GLN A 170 2.00 -15.54 -12.54
CA GLN A 170 2.39 -15.02 -13.83
C GLN A 170 3.03 -13.64 -13.71
N MET A 171 2.50 -12.76 -12.86
CA MET A 171 3.09 -11.44 -12.61
C MET A 171 4.43 -11.54 -11.87
N LEU A 172 4.55 -12.42 -10.88
CA LEU A 172 5.82 -12.67 -10.17
C LEU A 172 6.94 -13.14 -11.09
N ALA A 173 6.61 -13.85 -12.17
CA ALA A 173 7.56 -14.27 -13.20
C ALA A 173 8.01 -13.14 -14.14
N THR A 174 7.50 -11.92 -13.96
CA THR A 174 7.88 -10.73 -14.73
C THR A 174 8.73 -9.76 -13.91
N ASP A 175 9.28 -8.75 -14.59
CA ASP A 175 9.93 -7.60 -13.97
C ASP A 175 8.97 -6.40 -13.79
N ASN A 176 7.64 -6.61 -13.81
CA ASN A 176 6.62 -5.55 -13.81
C ASN A 176 5.91 -5.37 -12.45
N TRP A 177 6.51 -5.80 -11.35
CA TRP A 177 5.97 -5.59 -10.00
C TRP A 177 7.00 -4.92 -9.10
N ALA A 178 6.54 -4.06 -8.19
CA ALA A 178 7.42 -3.29 -7.30
C ALA A 178 7.59 -3.94 -5.93
N LEU A 179 6.48 -4.46 -5.37
CA LEU A 179 6.44 -5.14 -4.08
C LEU A 179 5.70 -6.48 -4.20
N PHE A 180 6.05 -7.42 -3.34
CA PHE A 180 5.32 -8.67 -3.10
C PHE A 180 5.27 -8.93 -1.60
N GLN A 181 4.08 -9.13 -1.06
CA GLN A 181 3.89 -9.57 0.32
C GLN A 181 4.27 -11.05 0.41
N SER A 182 5.54 -11.30 0.73
CA SER A 182 6.20 -12.60 0.58
C SER A 182 6.10 -13.52 1.80
N GLU A 183 5.70 -12.98 2.95
CA GLU A 183 5.50 -13.73 4.20
C GLU A 183 4.36 -13.11 4.97
N MET A 184 3.49 -13.93 5.57
CA MET A 184 2.32 -13.46 6.28
C MET A 184 2.31 -13.95 7.73
N ASP A 185 1.53 -13.28 8.57
CA ASP A 185 1.19 -13.68 9.95
C ASP A 185 2.39 -13.74 10.92
N ILE A 186 3.38 -12.84 10.76
CA ILE A 186 4.50 -12.73 11.70
C ILE A 186 4.02 -12.00 12.96
N THR A 187 4.20 -12.58 14.14
CA THR A 187 3.64 -12.04 15.39
C THR A 187 4.60 -11.23 16.26
N GLU A 188 5.91 -11.39 16.08
CA GLU A 188 6.95 -10.77 16.91
C GLU A 188 7.84 -9.81 16.09
N PRO A 189 8.11 -8.58 16.55
CA PRO A 189 7.81 -8.01 17.87
C PRO A 189 6.40 -7.42 17.98
N LEU A 190 5.70 -7.32 16.86
CA LEU A 190 4.28 -7.00 16.72
C LEU A 190 3.73 -7.76 15.52
N ALA A 191 2.40 -7.85 15.36
CA ALA A 191 1.81 -8.48 14.18
C ALA A 191 2.13 -7.69 12.89
N HIS A 192 2.74 -8.34 11.90
CA HIS A 192 3.15 -7.74 10.63
C HIS A 192 3.36 -8.80 9.55
N ASP A 193 3.42 -8.35 8.31
CA ASP A 193 3.75 -9.17 7.14
C ASP A 193 5.08 -8.72 6.53
N GLY A 194 5.78 -9.67 5.91
CA GLY A 194 7.07 -9.46 5.27
C GLY A 194 6.92 -9.18 3.78
N ASN A 195 7.60 -8.14 3.30
CA ASN A 195 7.53 -7.73 1.90
C ASN A 195 8.90 -7.81 1.22
N THR A 196 8.86 -8.18 -0.05
CA THR A 196 10.01 -8.21 -0.95
C THR A 196 9.84 -7.12 -2.01
N ALA A 197 10.88 -6.30 -2.21
CA ALA A 197 10.94 -5.36 -3.33
C ALA A 197 11.64 -6.00 -4.53
N SER A 198 11.11 -5.74 -5.73
CA SER A 198 11.74 -6.13 -6.97
C SER A 198 13.00 -5.30 -7.24
N SER A 199 14.05 -5.94 -7.74
CA SER A 199 15.26 -5.23 -8.19
C SER A 199 15.00 -4.33 -9.41
N ALA A 200 13.93 -4.59 -10.18
CA ALA A 200 13.49 -3.74 -11.28
C ALA A 200 12.89 -2.40 -10.79
N PHE A 201 12.45 -2.33 -9.53
CA PHE A 201 11.84 -1.16 -8.92
C PHE A 201 12.56 -0.76 -7.63
N PRO A 202 13.78 -0.20 -7.70
CA PRO A 202 14.50 0.28 -6.53
C PRO A 202 13.76 1.40 -5.79
N ASN A 203 12.88 2.12 -6.49
CA ASN A 203 11.93 3.08 -5.92
C ASN A 203 10.49 2.59 -6.12
N PHE A 204 9.98 1.90 -5.11
CA PHE A 204 8.58 1.47 -5.00
C PHE A 204 7.71 2.55 -4.34
N GLY A 205 8.17 3.81 -4.32
CA GLY A 205 7.44 4.94 -3.76
C GLY A 205 7.62 5.14 -2.26
N GLN A 206 8.59 4.46 -1.66
CA GLN A 206 9.01 4.72 -0.29
C GLN A 206 9.56 6.14 -0.11
N PHE A 207 9.41 6.68 1.10
CA PHE A 207 9.80 8.04 1.44
C PHE A 207 10.35 8.15 2.86
N THR A 208 11.03 9.26 3.11
CA THR A 208 11.45 9.71 4.45
C THR A 208 10.82 11.07 4.73
N LEU A 209 10.47 11.34 5.98
CA LEU A 209 10.05 12.69 6.38
C LEU A 209 11.29 13.55 6.66
N GLY A 210 11.22 14.84 6.34
CA GLY A 210 12.24 15.81 6.74
C GLY A 210 13.57 15.73 5.99
N SER A 211 13.70 14.88 4.97
CA SER A 211 14.76 15.04 3.97
C SER A 211 14.33 16.17 3.05
N GLY A 212 15.00 17.33 3.13
CA GLY A 212 14.98 18.28 2.01
C GLY A 212 15.38 17.56 0.71
N PRO A 213 15.10 18.14 -0.47
CA PRO A 213 15.43 17.49 -1.73
C PRO A 213 16.90 17.05 -1.70
N VAL A 214 17.14 15.77 -1.95
CA VAL A 214 18.49 15.24 -2.16
C VAL A 214 19.01 15.95 -3.40
N SER A 215 19.88 16.94 -3.16
CA SER A 215 20.60 17.71 -4.18
C SER A 215 21.58 16.86 -4.95
#